data_AF-A0A2G6LFA1-F1
#
_entry.id   AF-A0A2G6LFA1-F1
#
_cell.length_a   1.000
_cell.length_b   1.000
_cell.length_c   1.000
_cell.angle_alpha   90.00
_cell.angle_beta   90.00
_cell.angle_gamma   90.00
#
_symmetry.space_group_name_H-M   'P 1'
#
loop_
_entity.id
_entity.type
_entity.pdbx_description
1 polymer ?
#
loop_
_entity_poly.entity_id
_entity_poly.type
_entity_poly.pdbx_seq_one_letter_code
_entity_poly.pdbx_strand_id
1 'polypeptide(L)' 'MKLYGIKNCDTVRKAIKFLDGQGSHYEFIDFKTTKLSAGKVKNWLTQCPETLVNKRSATYRKIKTAWLS' A
#
# COMPACT_ATOMS: atom_id res chain seq x y z
N MET A 1 12.01 -5.63 -9.30
CA MET A 1 11.03 -4.59 -8.87
C MET A 1 10.45 -4.95 -7.50
N LYS A 2 9.88 -4.00 -6.74
CA LYS A 2 9.19 -4.31 -5.45
C LYS A 2 7.71 -3.96 -5.55
N LEU A 3 6.83 -4.91 -5.24
CA LEU A 3 5.39 -4.71 -5.18
C LEU A 3 4.96 -4.68 -3.71
N TYR A 4 4.39 -3.55 -3.26
CA TYR A 4 3.93 -3.40 -1.89
C TYR A 4 2.41 -3.53 -1.80
N GLY A 5 1.92 -4.22 -0.78
CA GLY A 5 0.49 -4.34 -0.57
C GLY A 5 0.12 -5.21 0.62
N ILE A 6 -1.13 -5.65 0.63
CA ILE A 6 -1.65 -6.64 1.57
C ILE A 6 -2.22 -7.77 0.74
N LYS A 7 -1.91 -9.04 1.06
CA LYS A 7 -2.37 -10.20 0.29
C LYS A 7 -3.88 -10.26 0.12
N ASN A 8 -4.62 -9.87 1.16
CA ASN A 8 -6.09 -9.84 1.14
C ASN A 8 -6.66 -8.53 0.58
N CYS A 9 -6.20 -8.12 -0.59
CA CYS A 9 -6.71 -6.97 -1.34
C CYS A 9 -6.90 -7.37 -2.81
N ASP A 10 -8.11 -7.17 -3.33
CA ASP A 10 -8.44 -7.61 -4.69
C ASP A 10 -7.59 -6.91 -5.76
N THR A 11 -7.31 -5.62 -5.57
CA THR A 11 -6.44 -4.86 -6.48
C THR A 11 -5.01 -5.38 -6.46
N VAL A 12 -4.47 -5.75 -5.29
CA VAL A 12 -3.13 -6.34 -5.16
C VAL A 12 -3.09 -7.71 -5.83
N ARG A 13 -4.12 -8.54 -5.63
CA ARG A 13 -4.22 -9.86 -6.28
C ARG A 13 -4.27 -9.75 -7.81
N LYS A 14 -4.98 -8.75 -8.33
CA LYS A 14 -5.00 -8.45 -9.78
C LYS A 14 -3.63 -8.00 -10.28
N ALA A 15 -2.93 -7.14 -9.53
CA ALA A 15 -1.59 -6.69 -9.89
C ALA A 15 -0.57 -7.85 -9.90
N ILE A 16 -0.59 -8.73 -8.89
CA ILE A 16 0.22 -9.96 -8.84
C ILE A 16 -0.03 -10.81 -10.08
N LYS A 17 -1.30 -11.17 -10.35
CA LYS A 17 -1.66 -11.97 -11.53
C LYS A 17 -1.21 -11.34 -12.84
N PHE A 18 -1.32 -10.02 -12.97
CA PHE A 18 -0.87 -9.29 -14.14
C PHE A 18 0.64 -9.40 -14.32
N LEU A 19 1.42 -9.16 -13.27
CA LEU A 19 2.87 -9.24 -13.32
C LEU A 19 3.37 -10.67 -13.57
N ASP A 20 2.74 -11.66 -12.93
CA ASP A 20 3.04 -13.08 -13.15
C ASP A 20 2.76 -13.48 -14.60
N GLY A 21 1.63 -13.04 -15.17
CA GLY A 21 1.27 -13.29 -16.57
C GLY A 21 2.20 -12.63 -17.59
N GLN A 22 2.93 -11.58 -17.19
CA GLN A 22 3.96 -10.93 -18.00
C GLN A 22 5.36 -11.54 -17.77
N GLY A 23 5.51 -12.53 -16.88
CA GLY A 23 6.81 -13.09 -16.51
C GLY A 23 7.73 -12.08 -15.79
N SER A 24 7.17 -11.05 -15.17
CA SER A 24 7.95 -9.98 -14.53
C SER A 24 8.53 -10.45 -13.20
N HIS A 25 9.81 -10.19 -12.95
CA HIS A 25 10.44 -10.45 -11.66
C HIS A 25 10.17 -9.33 -10.65
N TYR A 26 9.48 -9.67 -9.55
CA TYR A 26 9.25 -8.75 -8.45
C TYR A 26 9.32 -9.43 -7.08
N GLU A 27 9.68 -8.64 -6.08
CA GLU A 27 9.61 -9.00 -4.66
C GLU A 27 8.30 -8.45 -4.09
N PHE A 28 7.43 -9.31 -3.58
CA PHE A 28 6.20 -8.89 -2.91
C PHE A 28 6.45 -8.61 -1.42
N ILE A 29 6.15 -7.39 -0.99
CA ILE A 29 6.29 -6.93 0.40
C ILE A 29 4.90 -6.75 1.01
N ASP A 30 4.56 -7.61 1.98
CA ASP A 30 3.28 -7.54 2.70
C ASP A 30 3.37 -6.57 3.88
N PHE A 31 2.53 -5.53 3.88
CA PHE A 31 2.46 -4.57 4.99
C PHE A 31 1.99 -5.17 6.31
N LYS A 32 1.36 -6.35 6.31
CA LYS A 32 0.98 -7.04 7.55
C LYS A 32 2.16 -7.68 8.27
N THR A 33 3.17 -8.13 7.53
CA THR A 33 4.32 -8.84 8.08
C THR A 33 5.57 -7.96 8.12
N THR A 34 5.65 -6.98 7.23
CA THR A 34 6.82 -6.12 7.08
C THR A 34 6.46 -4.69 7.45
N LYS A 35 7.07 -4.20 8.53
CA LYS A 35 6.92 -2.79 8.94
C LYS A 35 7.61 -1.87 7.93
N LEU A 36 6.92 -0.78 7.58
CA LEU A 36 7.51 0.30 6.80
C LEU A 36 8.33 1.21 7.71
N SER A 37 9.52 1.60 7.25
CA SER A 37 10.30 2.64 7.92
C SER A 37 9.71 4.03 7.63
N ALA A 38 9.83 4.93 8.59
CA ALA A 38 9.38 6.32 8.42
C ALA A 38 10.07 7.01 7.23
N GLY A 39 11.36 6.73 7.00
CA GLY A 39 12.09 7.28 5.85
C GLY A 39 11.51 6.85 4.50
N LYS A 40 11.00 5.63 4.40
CA LYS A 40 10.37 5.13 3.18
C LYS A 40 9.04 5.80 2.90
N VAL A 41 8.21 5.98 3.94
CA VAL A 41 6.96 6.70 3.83
C VAL A 41 7.21 8.15 3.42
N LYS A 42 8.19 8.82 4.04
CA LYS A 42 8.60 10.19 3.66
C LYS A 42 9.00 10.26 2.19
N ASN A 43 9.81 9.32 1.69
CA ASN A 43 10.21 9.29 0.28
C ASN A 43 9.05 9.05 -0.70
N TRP A 44 8.02 8.30 -0.30
CA TRP A 44 6.84 8.15 -1.16
C TRP A 44 5.95 9.39 -1.14
N LEU A 45 5.85 10.06 0.01
CA LEU A 45 5.12 11.32 0.13
C LEU A 45 5.69 12.43 -0.75
N THR A 46 7.00 12.43 -1.05
CA THR A 46 7.57 13.41 -1.99
C THR A 46 7.20 13.12 -3.45
N GLN A 47 6.76 11.90 -3.78
CA GLN A 47 6.47 11.47 -5.14
C GLN A 47 4.96 11.48 -5.45
N CYS A 48 4.15 11.00 -4.52
CA CYS A 48 2.70 10.84 -4.72
C CYS A 48 1.88 11.20 -3.47
N PRO A 49 2.00 12.42 -2.93
CA PRO A 49 1.42 12.79 -1.64
C PRO A 49 -0.10 12.62 -1.55
N GLU A 50 -0.83 12.94 -2.62
CA GLU A 50 -2.29 12.96 -2.61
C GLU A 50 -2.91 11.56 -2.61
N THR A 51 -2.24 10.58 -3.21
CA THR A 51 -2.77 9.24 -3.47
C THR A 51 -2.17 8.16 -2.57
N LEU A 52 -1.06 8.45 -1.87
CA LEU A 52 -0.38 7.48 -1.02
C LEU A 52 -1.27 6.94 0.12
N VAL A 53 -2.13 7.80 0.68
CA VAL A 53 -3.05 7.42 1.76
C VAL A 53 -4.45 7.20 1.22
N ASN A 54 -4.99 5.99 1.42
CA ASN A 54 -6.38 5.69 1.08
C ASN A 54 -7.35 6.34 2.07
N LYS A 55 -7.69 7.61 1.82
CA LYS A 55 -8.66 8.40 2.60
C LYS A 55 -10.08 7.86 2.55
N ARG A 56 -10.39 6.97 1.59
CA ARG A 56 -11.70 6.32 1.44
C ARG A 56 -11.80 5.01 2.22
N SER A 57 -10.75 4.56 2.90
CA SER A 57 -10.79 3.33 3.70
C SER A 57 -11.60 3.52 4.99
N ALA A 58 -12.20 2.42 5.47
CA ALA A 58 -12.89 2.43 6.76
C ALA A 58 -11.92 2.76 7.92
N THR A 59 -10.68 2.27 7.86
CA THR A 59 -9.63 2.59 8.84
C THR A 59 -9.35 4.09 8.89
N TYR A 60 -9.16 4.73 7.73
CA TYR A 60 -8.92 6.18 7.69
C TYR A 60 -10.11 6.95 8.26
N ARG A 61 -11.36 6.58 7.91
CA ARG A 61 -12.55 7.22 8.47
C ARG A 61 -12.63 7.09 9.99
N LYS A 62 -12.40 5.88 10.53
CA LYS A 62 -12.40 5.63 11.99
C LYS A 62 -11.36 6.48 12.70
N ILE A 63 -10.13 6.51 12.19
CA ILE A 63 -9.04 7.32 12.74
C ILE A 63 -9.37 8.82 12.66
N LYS A 64 -9.86 9.28 11.51
CA LYS A 64 -10.27 10.68 11.32
C LYS A 64 -11.34 11.08 12.33
N THR A 65 -12.36 10.25 12.55
CA THR A 65 -13.39 10.51 13.54
C THR A 65 -12.80 10.57 14.95
N ALA A 66 -11.95 9.61 15.32
CA ALA A 66 -11.34 9.55 16.66
C ALA A 66 -10.34 10.67 16.98
N TRP A 67 -9.74 11.30 15.96
CA TRP A 67 -8.81 12.43 16.15
C TRP A 67 -9.48 13.81 16.06
N LEU A 68 -10.69 13.88 15.52
CA LEU A 68 -11.47 15.11 15.41
C LEU A 68 -12.53 15.25 16.51
N SER A 69 -12.65 14.25 17.37
CA SER A 69 -13.36 14.29 18.65
C SER A 69 -12.41 14.74 19.76
#